data_AF-A0A961HWH9-F1
#
_entry.id   AF-A0A961HWH9-F1
#
_cell.length_a   1.000
_cell.length_b   1.000
_cell.length_c   1.000
_cell.angle_alpha   90.00
_cell.angle_beta   90.00
_cell.angle_gamma   90.00
#
_symmetry.space_group_name_H-M   'P 1'
#
loop_
_entity.id
_entity.type
_entity.pdbx_description
1 polymer ?
#
loop_
_entity_poly.entity_id
_entity_poly.type
_entity_poly.pdbx_seq_one_letter_code
_entity_poly.pdbx_strand_id
1 'polypeptide(L)'
;MSTNQQAPSSLYTRLDGYFHFTREGSSLRTEALAGITTFLTMAYIIFVQPTVLSGAMFGQDMGMDFGAIMTATCIAAAIATLMMGVYARFPVALAPGMGANFFLVLTVIPAAAAAGYGQGWEVGLGIIFVSGALFL
;
A
#
# COMPACT_ATOMS: atom_id res chain seq x y z
N MET A 1 -20.50 -45.01 1.69
CA MET A 1 -20.68 -43.58 1.40
C MET A 1 -19.43 -43.10 0.69
N SER A 2 -19.53 -43.01 -0.63
CA SER A 2 -18.43 -42.69 -1.54
C SER A 2 -18.08 -41.21 -1.41
N THR A 3 -17.01 -40.89 -0.69
CA THR A 3 -16.44 -39.54 -0.71
C THR A 3 -15.93 -39.28 -2.13
N ASN A 4 -16.70 -38.47 -2.87
CA ASN A 4 -16.34 -37.88 -4.14
C ASN A 4 -15.05 -37.08 -3.97
N GLN A 5 -13.91 -37.75 -4.15
CA GLN A 5 -12.61 -37.09 -4.21
C GLN A 5 -12.45 -36.54 -5.61
N GLN A 6 -13.16 -35.45 -5.89
CA GLN A 6 -12.95 -34.64 -7.09
C GLN A 6 -11.49 -34.18 -7.06
N ALA A 7 -10.73 -34.56 -8.09
CA ALA A 7 -9.36 -34.09 -8.24
C ALA A 7 -9.35 -32.55 -8.16
N PRO A 8 -8.48 -31.93 -7.34
CA PRO A 8 -8.40 -30.48 -7.27
C PRO A 8 -8.20 -29.90 -8.67
N SER A 9 -8.84 -28.78 -8.96
CA SER A 9 -8.72 -28.13 -10.28
C SER A 9 -7.25 -27.87 -10.60
N SER A 10 -6.86 -27.94 -11.87
CA SER A 10 -5.45 -27.79 -12.27
C SER A 10 -4.83 -26.46 -11.79
N LEU A 11 -5.66 -25.42 -11.63
CA LEU A 11 -5.29 -24.13 -11.04
C LEU A 11 -5.01 -24.24 -9.54
N TYR A 12 -5.83 -24.96 -8.77
CA TYR A 12 -5.62 -25.15 -7.33
C TYR A 12 -4.27 -25.80 -7.06
N THR A 13 -3.94 -26.88 -7.77
CA THR A 13 -2.66 -27.59 -7.59
C THR A 13 -1.46 -26.74 -8.00
N ARG A 14 -1.58 -25.87 -9.02
CA ARG A 14 -0.51 -24.93 -9.41
C ARG A 14 -0.28 -23.84 -8.38
N LEU A 15 -1.36 -23.26 -7.84
CA LEU A 15 -1.28 -22.23 -6.81
C LEU A 15 -0.74 -22.80 -5.49
N ASP A 16 -1.21 -23.99 -5.09
CA ASP A 16 -0.70 -24.70 -3.92
C ASP A 16 0.77 -25.10 -4.10
N GLY A 17 1.18 -25.47 -5.31
CA GLY A 17 2.58 -25.72 -5.64
C GLY A 17 3.48 -24.48 -5.57
N TYR A 18 2.94 -23.27 -5.74
CA TYR A 18 3.71 -22.02 -5.71
C TYR A 18 3.77 -21.37 -4.32
N PHE A 19 2.64 -21.35 -3.62
CA PHE A 19 2.47 -20.69 -2.32
C PHE A 19 2.52 -21.64 -1.12
N HIS A 20 2.40 -22.95 -1.36
CA HIS A 20 2.46 -23.99 -0.32
C HIS A 20 1.43 -23.81 0.82
N PHE A 21 0.30 -23.14 0.58
CA PHE A 21 -0.68 -22.86 1.62
C PHE A 21 -1.27 -24.12 2.28
N THR A 22 -1.36 -25.26 1.57
CA THR A 22 -1.82 -26.52 2.19
C THR A 22 -0.78 -27.11 3.15
N ARG A 23 0.53 -26.90 2.89
CA ARG A 23 1.61 -27.30 3.82
C ARG A 23 1.60 -26.46 5.10
N GLU A 24 1.25 -25.18 4.97
CA GLU A 24 1.06 -24.25 6.09
C GLU A 24 -0.28 -24.45 6.81
N GLY A 25 -1.06 -25.49 6.46
CA GLY A 25 -2.34 -25.81 7.10
C GLY A 25 -3.49 -24.87 6.72
N SER A 26 -3.33 -24.08 5.65
CA SER A 26 -4.33 -23.14 5.15
C SER A 26 -5.04 -23.67 3.89
N SER A 27 -6.04 -22.91 3.41
CA SER A 27 -6.81 -23.24 2.20
C SER A 27 -7.02 -22.00 1.35
N LEU A 28 -7.27 -22.17 0.05
CA LEU A 28 -7.53 -21.05 -0.86
C LEU A 28 -8.67 -20.12 -0.37
N ARG A 29 -9.69 -20.70 0.28
CA ARG A 29 -10.79 -19.93 0.88
C ARG A 29 -10.32 -19.11 2.09
N THR A 30 -9.48 -19.71 2.94
CA THR A 30 -8.91 -19.05 4.12
C THR A 30 -7.99 -17.89 3.69
N GLU A 31 -7.11 -18.12 2.72
CA GLU A 31 -6.20 -17.11 2.19
C GLU A 31 -6.96 -15.93 1.53
N ALA A 32 -8.00 -16.23 0.75
CA ALA A 32 -8.84 -15.19 0.15
C ALA A 32 -9.56 -14.36 1.22
N LEU A 33 -10.09 -15.01 2.26
CA LEU A 33 -10.76 -14.33 3.37
C LEU A 33 -9.76 -13.48 4.19
N ALA A 34 -8.56 -14.00 4.44
CA ALA A 34 -7.48 -13.29 5.11
C ALA A 34 -7.09 -12.02 4.32
N GLY A 35 -6.88 -12.15 3.01
CA GLY A 35 -6.57 -11.01 2.14
C GLY A 35 -7.65 -9.93 2.15
N ILE A 36 -8.94 -10.31 2.06
CA ILE A 36 -10.07 -9.37 2.16
C ILE A 36 -10.08 -8.69 3.53
N THR A 37 -9.86 -9.44 4.61
CA THR A 37 -9.85 -8.90 5.98
C THR A 37 -8.72 -7.89 6.16
N THR A 38 -7.52 -8.20 5.68
CA THR A 38 -6.37 -7.29 5.69
C THR A 38 -6.65 -6.04 4.87
N PHE A 39 -7.19 -6.18 3.67
CA PHE A 39 -7.59 -5.04 2.84
C PHE A 39 -8.57 -4.13 3.57
N LEU A 40 -9.65 -4.69 4.14
CA LEU A 40 -10.66 -3.91 4.86
C LEU A 40 -10.09 -3.21 6.09
N THR A 41 -9.15 -3.84 6.79
CA THR A 41 -8.48 -3.26 7.95
C THR A 41 -7.64 -2.04 7.57
N MET A 42 -7.09 -2.02 6.36
CA MET A 42 -6.24 -0.95 5.85
C MET A 42 -6.99 0.04 4.93
N ALA A 43 -8.25 -0.25 4.58
CA ALA A 43 -9.04 0.53 3.62
C ALA A 43 -9.23 1.99 4.04
N TYR A 44 -9.16 2.31 5.33
CA TYR A 44 -9.21 3.68 5.81
C TYR A 44 -8.12 4.58 5.18
N ILE A 45 -6.97 4.01 4.80
CA ILE A 45 -5.84 4.71 4.17
C ILE A 45 -6.26 5.37 2.85
N ILE A 46 -7.22 4.78 2.13
CA ILE A 46 -7.73 5.28 0.85
C ILE A 46 -8.27 6.71 0.99
N PHE A 47 -8.84 7.06 2.14
CA PHE A 47 -9.38 8.39 2.40
C PHE A 47 -8.45 9.22 3.28
N VAL A 48 -7.87 8.62 4.32
CA VAL A 48 -7.06 9.36 5.29
C VAL A 48 -5.79 9.91 4.65
N GLN A 49 -5.10 9.13 3.81
CA GLN A 49 -3.83 9.58 3.25
C GLN A 49 -4.01 10.77 2.29
N PRO A 50 -4.99 10.77 1.36
CA PRO A 50 -5.30 11.95 0.56
C PRO A 50 -5.76 13.15 1.40
N THR A 51 -6.54 12.97 2.48
CA THR A 51 -6.92 14.10 3.35
C THR A 51 -5.73 14.74 4.05
N VAL A 52 -4.71 13.94 4.43
CA VAL A 52 -3.48 14.44 5.07
C VAL A 52 -2.62 15.18 4.03
N LEU A 53 -2.37 14.57 2.89
CA LEU A 53 -1.47 15.12 1.85
C LEU A 53 -2.05 16.34 1.15
N SER A 54 -3.34 16.33 0.78
CA SER A 54 -4.01 17.54 0.25
C SER A 54 -4.07 18.68 1.28
N GLY A 55 -3.85 18.37 2.57
CA GLY A 55 -3.97 19.30 3.67
C GLY A 55 -5.42 19.62 4.08
N ALA A 56 -6.40 18.97 3.46
CA ALA A 56 -7.82 19.06 3.83
C ALA A 56 -8.07 18.74 5.31
N MET A 57 -7.27 17.83 5.89
CA MET A 57 -7.33 17.49 7.32
C MET A 57 -6.93 18.66 8.24
N PHE A 58 -6.08 19.57 7.77
CA PHE A 58 -5.53 20.68 8.56
C PHE A 58 -6.15 22.03 8.20
N GLY A 59 -7.08 22.08 7.25
CA GLY A 59 -7.64 23.35 6.75
C GLY A 59 -6.60 24.20 6.02
N GLN A 60 -5.60 23.57 5.40
CA GLN A 60 -4.54 24.21 4.65
C GLN A 60 -4.47 23.57 3.27
N ASP A 61 -4.55 24.33 2.20
CA ASP A 61 -4.40 23.77 0.86
C ASP A 61 -2.92 23.56 0.56
N MET A 62 -2.50 22.30 0.46
CA MET A 62 -1.11 21.95 0.11
C MET A 62 -0.88 21.99 -1.40
N GLY A 63 -1.92 22.28 -2.21
CA GLY A 63 -1.84 22.33 -3.66
C GLY A 63 -1.67 20.97 -4.33
N MET A 64 -2.00 19.88 -3.62
CA MET A 64 -2.03 18.52 -4.17
C MET A 64 -3.48 18.04 -4.33
N ASP A 65 -3.79 17.56 -5.54
CA ASP A 65 -5.13 17.06 -5.85
C ASP A 65 -5.46 15.77 -5.09
N PHE A 66 -6.63 15.76 -4.44
CA PHE A 66 -7.09 14.64 -3.63
C PHE A 66 -7.23 13.35 -4.44
N GLY A 67 -7.81 13.43 -5.64
CA GLY A 67 -8.04 12.27 -6.50
C GLY A 67 -6.74 11.67 -7.01
N ALA A 68 -5.81 12.51 -7.45
CA ALA A 68 -4.48 12.11 -7.90
C ALA A 68 -3.70 11.41 -6.80
N ILE A 69 -3.69 11.96 -5.58
CA ILE A 69 -3.04 11.34 -4.42
C ILE A 69 -3.69 9.98 -4.10
N MET A 70 -5.03 9.91 -4.06
CA MET A 70 -5.76 8.67 -3.79
C MET A 70 -5.38 7.59 -4.80
N THR A 71 -5.44 7.90 -6.09
CA THR A 71 -5.12 6.97 -7.17
C THR A 71 -3.65 6.54 -7.10
N ALA A 72 -2.71 7.47 -6.91
CA ALA A 72 -1.30 7.16 -6.78
C ALA A 72 -1.04 6.21 -5.60
N THR A 73 -1.72 6.41 -4.47
CA THR A 73 -1.60 5.60 -3.26
C THR A 73 -2.12 4.20 -3.45
N CYS A 74 -3.32 4.07 -4.02
CA CYS A 74 -3.92 2.77 -4.31
C CYS A 74 -3.06 1.96 -5.27
N ILE A 75 -2.55 2.58 -6.34
CA ILE A 75 -1.69 1.92 -7.31
C ILE A 75 -0.35 1.52 -6.68
N ALA A 76 0.31 2.43 -5.96
CA ALA A 76 1.58 2.14 -5.31
C ALA A 76 1.47 1.03 -4.26
N ALA A 77 0.43 1.07 -3.42
CA ALA A 77 0.17 0.04 -2.41
C ALA A 77 -0.19 -1.32 -3.06
N ALA A 78 -0.97 -1.32 -4.14
CA ALA A 78 -1.30 -2.53 -4.88
C ALA A 78 -0.04 -3.16 -5.50
N ILE A 79 0.83 -2.36 -6.14
CA ILE A 79 2.08 -2.85 -6.72
C ILE A 79 3.01 -3.39 -5.64
N ALA A 80 3.23 -2.63 -4.55
CA ALA A 80 4.10 -3.04 -3.46
C ALA A 80 3.61 -4.33 -2.78
N THR A 81 2.30 -4.42 -2.52
CA THR A 81 1.68 -5.62 -1.93
C THR A 81 1.74 -6.80 -2.90
N LEU A 82 1.51 -6.59 -4.20
CA LEU A 82 1.62 -7.63 -5.21
C LEU A 82 3.07 -8.14 -5.33
N MET A 83 4.06 -7.25 -5.27
CA MET A 83 5.47 -7.63 -5.27
C MET A 83 5.82 -8.48 -4.05
N MET A 84 5.34 -8.12 -2.84
CA MET A 84 5.58 -8.96 -1.68
C MET A 84 4.86 -10.30 -1.74
N GLY A 85 3.61 -10.32 -2.23
CA GLY A 85 2.87 -11.56 -2.39
C GLY A 85 3.50 -12.48 -3.43
N VAL A 86 3.72 -12.00 -4.65
CA VAL A 86 4.14 -12.84 -5.78
C VAL A 86 5.65 -13.06 -5.80
N TYR A 87 6.45 -12.00 -5.67
CA TYR A 87 7.90 -12.11 -5.83
C TYR A 87 8.59 -12.55 -4.53
N ALA A 88 8.29 -11.89 -3.41
CA ALA A 88 8.92 -12.22 -2.12
C ALA A 88 8.26 -13.41 -1.40
N ARG A 89 7.04 -13.81 -1.82
CA ARG A 89 6.24 -14.89 -1.19
C ARG A 89 6.05 -14.67 0.32
N PHE A 90 5.89 -13.41 0.70
CA PHE A 90 5.76 -13.00 2.08
C PHE A 90 4.38 -12.38 2.30
N PRO A 91 3.54 -12.94 3.20
CA PRO A 91 2.14 -12.53 3.36
C PRO A 91 2.02 -11.24 4.17
N VAL A 92 2.58 -10.15 3.64
CA VAL A 92 2.53 -8.82 4.25
C VAL A 92 1.97 -7.82 3.26
N ALA A 93 0.92 -7.12 3.68
CA ALA A 93 0.33 -6.02 2.93
C ALA A 93 1.11 -4.73 3.19
N LEU A 94 1.44 -4.02 2.11
CA LEU A 94 2.27 -2.82 2.16
C LEU A 94 1.39 -1.61 1.86
N ALA A 95 1.39 -0.65 2.78
CA ALA A 95 0.67 0.62 2.65
C ALA A 95 1.53 1.76 3.23
N PRO A 96 1.20 3.02 2.92
CA PRO A 96 1.99 4.16 3.37
C PRO A 96 2.06 4.23 4.91
N GLY A 97 3.28 4.39 5.43
CA GLY A 97 3.53 4.62 6.84
C GLY A 97 2.98 5.99 7.25
N MET A 98 1.92 6.01 8.07
CA MET A 98 1.21 7.25 8.39
C MET A 98 2.12 8.35 8.96
N GLY A 99 3.08 8.01 9.84
CA GLY A 99 3.98 8.99 10.45
C GLY A 99 4.81 9.79 9.44
N ALA A 100 5.26 9.16 8.35
CA ALA A 100 6.03 9.83 7.30
C ALA A 100 5.18 10.86 6.53
N ASN A 101 3.89 10.58 6.34
CA ASN A 101 2.97 11.52 5.69
C ASN A 101 2.75 12.77 6.55
N PHE A 102 2.60 12.61 7.87
CA PHE A 102 2.50 13.75 8.79
C PHE A 102 3.80 14.56 8.83
N PHE A 103 4.97 13.89 8.86
CA PHE A 103 6.26 14.59 8.81
C PHE A 103 6.44 15.39 7.51
N LEU A 104 6.07 14.82 6.37
CA LEU A 104 6.12 15.50 5.08
C LEU A 104 5.27 16.79 5.10
N VAL A 105 4.02 16.68 5.55
CA VAL A 105 3.05 17.80 5.51
C VAL A 105 3.30 18.84 6.60
N LEU A 106 3.69 18.43 7.80
CA LEU A 106 3.83 19.34 8.95
C LEU A 106 5.25 19.92 9.07
N THR A 107 6.25 19.31 8.45
CA THR A 107 7.65 19.74 8.60
C THR A 107 8.31 20.05 7.27
N VAL A 108 8.33 19.09 6.34
CA VAL A 108 9.11 19.24 5.10
C VAL A 108 8.50 20.29 4.17
N ILE A 109 7.20 20.24 3.93
CA ILE A 109 6.51 21.20 3.04
C ILE A 109 6.62 22.64 3.60
N PRO A 110 6.33 22.92 4.89
CA PRO A 110 6.53 24.25 5.47
C PRO A 110 7.98 24.71 5.45
N ALA A 111 8.94 23.82 5.70
CA ALA A 111 10.36 24.15 5.62
C ALA A 111 10.80 24.53 4.20
N ALA A 112 10.31 23.81 3.18
CA ALA A 112 10.54 24.14 1.78
C ALA A 112 9.90 25.49 1.40
N ALA A 113 8.66 25.75 1.85
CA ALA A 113 8.00 27.03 1.63
C ALA A 113 8.80 28.19 2.28
N ALA A 114 9.30 28.00 3.51
CA ALA A 114 10.14 28.98 4.20
C ALA A 114 11.49 29.23 3.50
N ALA A 115 12.01 28.23 2.78
CA ALA A 115 13.21 28.36 1.95
C ALA A 115 12.96 29.06 0.59
N GLY A 116 11.72 29.49 0.32
CA GLY A 116 11.37 30.25 -0.89
C GLY A 116 10.96 29.38 -2.09
N TYR A 117 10.73 28.08 -1.90
CA TYR A 117 10.19 27.22 -2.96
C TYR A 117 8.69 27.47 -3.13
N GLY A 118 8.24 27.69 -4.37
CA GLY A 118 6.83 27.98 -4.67
C GLY A 118 5.89 26.85 -4.25
N GLN A 119 6.25 25.60 -4.55
CA GLN A 119 5.44 24.43 -4.22
C GLN A 119 6.21 23.41 -3.38
N GLY A 120 6.09 23.51 -2.06
CA GLY A 120 6.88 22.69 -1.12
C GLY A 120 6.66 21.18 -1.22
N TRP A 121 5.53 20.71 -1.73
CA TRP A 121 5.27 19.27 -1.90
C TRP A 121 6.12 18.64 -3.00
N GLU A 122 6.47 19.37 -4.05
CA GLU A 122 7.34 18.87 -5.13
C GLU A 122 8.73 18.57 -4.59
N VAL A 123 9.27 19.50 -3.78
CA VAL A 123 10.54 19.32 -3.07
C VAL A 123 10.46 18.13 -2.11
N GLY A 124 9.35 18.03 -1.37
CA GLY A 124 9.11 16.92 -0.45
C GLY A 124 9.11 15.55 -1.14
N LEU A 125 8.42 15.41 -2.29
CA LEU A 125 8.44 14.18 -3.08
C LEU A 125 9.82 13.89 -3.66
N GLY A 126 10.56 14.92 -4.09
CA GLY A 126 11.93 14.78 -4.56
C GLY A 126 12.87 14.23 -3.47
N ILE A 127 12.75 14.72 -2.24
CA ILE A 127 13.51 14.22 -1.08
C ILE A 127 13.18 12.75 -0.82
N ILE A 128 11.89 12.37 -0.86
CA ILE A 128 11.47 10.97 -0.64
C ILE A 128 12.04 10.06 -1.73
N PHE A 129 11.99 10.50 -3.00
CA PHE A 129 12.54 9.74 -4.12
C PHE A 129 14.06 9.51 -3.98
N VAL A 130 14.82 10.57 -3.70
CA VAL A 130 16.28 10.47 -3.51
C VAL A 130 16.63 9.63 -2.29
N SER A 131 15.91 9.79 -1.18
CA SER A 131 16.08 8.97 0.02
C SER A 131 15.86 7.49 -0.27
N GLY A 132 14.78 7.16 -1.00
CA GLY A 132 14.49 5.78 -1.41
C GLY A 132 15.57 5.20 -2.34
N ALA A 133 16.11 6.01 -3.25
CA ALA A 133 17.21 5.58 -4.12
C ALA A 133 18.53 5.38 -3.37
N LEU A 134 18.83 6.19 -2.34
CA LEU A 134 20.03 6.05 -1.50
C LEU A 134 19.93 4.91 -0.48
N PHE A 135 18.72 4.52 -0.10
CA PHE A 135 18.49 3.44 0.85
C PHE A 135 18.75 2.05 0.25
N LEU A 136 18.53 1.89 -1.06
CA LEU A 136 18.80 0.67 -1.82
C LEU A 136 20.30 0.51 -2.11
#